data_AF-A0A2J8HCE8-F1
#
_entry.id   AF-A0A2J8HCE8-F1
#
_cell.length_a   1.000
_cell.length_b   1.000
_cell.length_c   1.000
_cell.angle_alpha   90.00
_cell.angle_beta   90.00
_cell.angle_gamma   90.00
#
_symmetry.space_group_name_H-M   'P 1'
#
loop_
_entity.id
_entity.type
_entity.pdbx_description
1 polymer ?
#
loop_
_entity_poly.entity_id
_entity_poly.type
_entity_poly.pdbx_seq_one_letter_code
_entity_poly.pdbx_strand_id
1 'polypeptide(L)' 'MNRKKKINQILKKKIKQQNAKLNKSNKPRYVSKAERAKMEAEEASQAIEQSETQSPE' A
#
# COMPACT_ATOMS: atom_id res chain seq x y z
N MET A 1 35.73 10.33 -15.94
CA MET A 1 35.04 9.15 -15.37
C MET A 1 35.09 8.02 -16.39
N ASN A 2 35.74 6.90 -16.09
CA ASN A 2 35.75 5.74 -16.99
C ASN A 2 34.32 5.33 -17.36
N ARG A 3 34.11 4.94 -18.62
CA ARG A 3 32.80 4.56 -19.20
C ARG A 3 32.02 3.62 -18.27
N LYS A 4 32.70 2.63 -17.67
CA LYS A 4 32.15 1.69 -16.67
C LYS A 4 31.55 2.38 -15.45
N LYS A 5 32.22 3.40 -14.89
CA LYS A 5 31.71 4.17 -13.74
C LYS A 5 30.46 4.97 -14.12
N LYS A 6 30.44 5.58 -15.32
CA LYS A 6 29.30 6.37 -15.81
C LYS A 6 28.05 5.49 -16.02
N ILE A 7 28.20 4.32 -16.64
CA ILE A 7 27.09 3.37 -16.84
C ILE A 7 26.51 2.94 -15.48
N ASN A 8 27.36 2.55 -14.54
CA ASN A 8 26.91 2.12 -13.21
C ASN A 8 26.17 3.22 -12.45
N GLN A 9 26.62 4.47 -12.55
CA GLN A 9 25.92 5.60 -11.93
C GLN A 9 24.54 5.82 -12.54
N ILE A 10 24.42 5.74 -13.87
CA ILE A 10 23.12 5.89 -14.57
C ILE A 10 22.16 4.77 -14.14
N LEU A 11 22.62 3.51 -14.09
CA LEU A 11 21.80 2.38 -13.66
C LEU A 11 21.30 2.54 -12.23
N LYS A 12 22.20 2.88 -11.29
CA LYS A 12 21.83 3.16 -9.89
C LYS A 12 20.82 4.30 -9.78
N LYS A 13 20.98 5.36 -10.57
CA LYS A 13 20.04 6.49 -10.60
C LYS A 13 18.65 6.07 -11.09
N LYS A 14 18.57 5.21 -12.11
CA LYS A 14 17.30 4.68 -12.62
C LYS A 14 16.60 3.78 -11.60
N ILE A 15 17.33 2.85 -10.97
CA ILE A 15 16.79 1.97 -9.92
C ILE A 15 16.24 2.81 -8.76
N LYS A 16 16.99 3.81 -8.30
CA LYS A 16 16.53 4.71 -7.22
C LYS A 16 15.25 5.46 -7.60
N GLN A 17 15.11 5.92 -8.84
CA GLN A 17 13.89 6.57 -9.31
C GLN A 17 12.69 5.62 -9.37
N GLN A 18 12.90 4.38 -9.80
CA GLN A 18 11.84 3.36 -9.83
C GLN A 18 11.38 3.00 -8.40
N ASN A 19 12.33 2.78 -7.49
CA ASN A 19 12.01 2.47 -6.10
C ASN A 19 11.32 3.63 -5.39
N ALA A 20 11.71 4.88 -5.68
CA ALA A 20 11.03 6.06 -5.13
C ALA A 20 9.54 6.13 -5.52
N LYS A 21 9.17 5.66 -6.72
CA LYS A 21 7.77 5.60 -7.18
C LYS A 21 6.98 4.47 -6.51
N LEU A 22 7.64 3.41 -6.08
CA LEU A 22 7.03 2.24 -5.43
C LEU A 22 6.87 2.40 -3.91
N ASN A 23 7.46 3.45 -3.33
CA ASN A 23 7.36 3.72 -1.90
C ASN A 23 5.94 4.18 -1.54
N LYS A 24 5.12 3.24 -1.08
CA LYS A 24 3.84 3.53 -0.41
C LYS A 24 4.15 4.02 1.00
N SER A 25 3.56 5.13 1.44
CA SER A 25 3.71 5.58 2.82
C SER A 25 3.08 4.57 3.76
N ASN A 26 3.81 4.13 4.79
CA ASN A 26 3.29 3.22 5.81
C ASN A 26 2.30 3.88 6.80
N LYS A 27 1.80 5.07 6.45
CA LYS A 27 0.87 5.85 7.25
C LYS A 27 -0.54 5.61 6.69
N PRO A 28 -1.54 5.35 7.55
CA PRO A 28 -2.92 5.28 7.07
C PRO A 28 -3.28 6.64 6.44
N ARG A 29 -3.92 6.60 5.28
CA ARG A 29 -4.40 7.81 4.62
C ARG A 29 -5.43 8.46 5.55
N TYR A 30 -5.26 9.73 5.89
CA TYR A 30 -6.30 10.44 6.63
C TYR A 30 -7.54 10.51 5.75
N VAL A 31 -8.61 9.88 6.23
CA VAL A 31 -9.94 9.92 5.64
C VAL A 31 -10.83 10.77 6.53
N SER A 32 -11.75 11.49 5.92
CA SER A 32 -12.65 12.39 6.66
C SER A 32 -13.53 11.62 7.65
N LYS A 33 -14.09 12.29 8.66
CA LYS A 33 -14.98 11.64 9.65
C LYS A 33 -16.14 10.87 9.00
N ALA A 34 -16.70 11.39 7.91
CA ALA A 34 -17.77 10.74 7.17
C ALA A 34 -17.31 9.49 6.42
N GLU A 35 -16.11 9.51 5.82
CA GLU A 35 -15.53 8.34 5.15
C GLU A 35 -15.12 7.27 6.14
N ARG A 36 -14.63 7.66 7.32
CA ARG A 36 -14.26 6.71 8.38
C ARG A 36 -15.48 5.95 8.90
N ALA A 37 -16.59 6.65 9.13
CA ALA A 37 -17.85 6.02 9.56
C ALA A 37 -18.41 5.05 8.49
N LYS A 38 -18.26 5.38 7.20
CA LYS A 38 -18.65 4.47 6.11
C LYS A 38 -17.78 3.22 6.06
N MET A 39 -16.46 3.37 6.20
CA MET A 39 -15.53 2.23 6.24
C MET A 39 -15.76 1.33 7.46
N GLU A 40 -16.00 1.91 8.65
CA GLU A 40 -16.30 1.13 9.86
C GLU A 40 -17.63 0.38 9.74
N ALA A 41 -18.65 0.96 9.09
CA ALA A 41 -19.92 0.27 8.81
C ALA A 41 -19.75 -0.87 7.78
N GLU A 42 -18.94 -0.66 6.73
CA GLU A 42 -18.62 -1.70 5.75
C GLU A 42 -17.77 -2.82 6.36
N GLU A 43 -16.75 -2.50 7.17
CA GLU A 43 -15.94 -3.48 7.91
C GLU A 43 -16.78 -4.27 8.93
N ALA A 44 -17.72 -3.63 9.62
CA ALA A 44 -18.65 -4.31 10.52
C ALA A 44 -19.58 -5.27 9.76
N SER A 45 -20.08 -4.89 8.58
CA SER A 45 -20.91 -5.78 7.76
C SER A 45 -20.12 -6.99 7.25
N GLN A 46 -18.89 -6.79 6.79
CA GLN A 46 -18.02 -7.89 6.33
C GLN A 46 -17.60 -8.82 7.47
N ALA A 47 -17.39 -8.30 8.68
CA ALA A 47 -17.07 -9.13 9.84
C ALA A 47 -18.25 -10.02 10.27
N ILE A 48 -19.49 -9.53 10.15
CA ILE A 48 -20.70 -10.32 10.44
C ILE A 48 -20.86 -11.45 9.42
N GLU A 49 -20.71 -11.16 8.13
CA GLU A 49 -20.80 -12.18 7.07
C GLU A 49 -19.70 -13.26 7.16
N GLN A 50 -18.50 -12.89 7.61
CA GLN A 50 -17.42 -13.86 7.85
C GLN A 50 -17.65 -14.75 9.08
N SER A 51 -18.42 -14.27 10.07
CA SER A 51 -18.75 -15.06 11.25
C SER A 51 -19.89 -16.08 11.02
N GLU A 52 -20.80 -15.80 10.09
CA GLU A 52 -21.90 -16.72 9.74
C GLU A 52 -21.44 -17.91 8.86
N THR A 53 -20.30 -17.79 8.17
CA THR A 53 -19.80 -18.82 7.25
C THR A 53 -18.87 -19.86 7.88
N GLN A 54 -18.58 -19.77 9.19
CA GLN A 54 -17.67 -20.69 9.91
C GLN A 54 -18.34 -21.57 10.98
N SER A 55 -19.66 -21.72 10.97
CA SER A 55 -20.34 -22.77 11.77
C SER A 55 -20.73 -23.95 10.89
N PRO A 56 -19.91 -25.00 10.76
CA PRO A 56 -20.40 -26.31 10.40
C PRO A 56 -20.98 -27.01 11.65
N GLU A 57 -22.19 -27.54 11.51
CA GLU A 57 -22.77 -28.61 12.33
C GLU A 57 -21.84 -29.85 12.42
#